data_AF-A0A6S6XJ64-F1
#
_entry.id   AF-A0A6S6XJ64-F1
#
_cell.length_a   1.000
_cell.length_b   1.000
_cell.length_c   1.000
_cell.angle_alpha   90.00
_cell.angle_beta   90.00
_cell.angle_gamma   90.00
#
_symmetry.space_group_name_H-M   'P 1'
#
loop_
_entity.id
_entity.type
_entity.pdbx_description
1 polymer ?
#
loop_
_entity_poly.entity_id
_entity_poly.type
_entity_poly.pdbx_seq_one_letter_code
_entity_poly.pdbx_strand_id
1 'polypeptide(L)' 'MEMKTYHCMDPKENPQPVWTHAQREAIKELQEDAVARFKADPDSFFPDPTQDKKP' A
#
# COMPACT_ATOMS: atom_id res chain seq x y z
N MET A 1 30.18 17.97 -3.22
CA MET A 1 29.33 16.77 -3.37
C MET A 1 28.23 17.15 -4.34
N GLU A 2 28.28 16.66 -5.58
CA GLU A 2 27.24 16.96 -6.57
C GLU A 2 26.03 16.07 -6.29
N MET A 3 24.86 16.68 -6.07
CA MET A 3 23.61 15.94 -5.91
C MET A 3 23.04 15.63 -7.28
N LYS A 4 22.82 14.35 -7.58
CA LYS A 4 22.14 13.94 -8.80
C LYS A 4 20.72 14.50 -8.77
N THR A 5 20.31 15.18 -9.84
CA THR A 5 18.92 15.63 -10.00
C THR A 5 18.12 14.45 -10.53
N TYR A 6 17.13 14.02 -9.76
CA TYR A 6 16.23 12.93 -10.12
C TYR A 6 15.06 13.45 -10.95
N HIS A 7 14.77 12.81 -12.08
CA HIS A 7 13.67 13.16 -12.96
C HIS A 7 12.51 12.17 -12.76
N CYS A 8 11.54 12.55 -11.92
CA CYS A 8 10.41 11.69 -11.58
C CYS A 8 9.53 11.27 -12.76
N MET A 9 9.63 11.99 -13.89
CA MET A 9 8.90 11.71 -15.14
C MET A 9 9.69 10.87 -16.14
N ASP A 10 10.98 10.60 -15.89
CA ASP A 10 11.76 9.69 -16.74
C ASP A 10 11.46 8.24 -16.33
N PRO A 11 10.87 7.40 -17.20
CA PRO A 11 10.60 6.01 -16.88
C PRO A 11 11.85 5.16 -16.63
N LYS A 12 13.02 5.61 -17.08
CA LYS A 12 14.31 4.94 -16.83
C LYS A 12 14.81 5.19 -15.40
N GLU A 13 14.56 6.37 -14.86
CA GLU A 13 14.89 6.73 -13.47
C GLU A 13 13.75 6.35 -12.50
N ASN A 14 12.51 6.30 -12.97
CA ASN A 14 11.30 5.94 -12.21
C ASN A 14 10.54 4.75 -12.85
N PRO A 15 11.13 3.55 -12.90
CA PRO A 15 10.43 2.40 -13.45
C PRO A 15 9.24 2.00 -12.57
N GLN A 16 8.19 1.48 -13.21
CA GLN A 16 7.04 0.95 -12.48
C GLN A 16 7.47 -0.22 -11.58
N PRO A 17 7.08 -0.23 -10.29
CA PRO A 17 7.44 -1.32 -9.40
C PRO A 17 6.87 -2.67 -9.87
N VAL A 18 7.62 -3.75 -9.69
CA VAL A 18 7.20 -5.10 -10.15
C VAL A 18 5.84 -5.51 -9.58
N TRP A 19 5.53 -5.11 -8.34
CA TRP A 19 4.27 -5.44 -7.68
C TRP A 19 3.04 -4.73 -8.30
N THR A 20 3.22 -3.64 -9.06
CA THR A 20 2.10 -3.02 -9.79
C THR A 20 1.71 -3.83 -11.04
N HIS A 21 2.60 -4.70 -11.51
CA HIS A 21 2.33 -5.59 -12.64
C HIS A 21 1.67 -6.90 -12.20
N ALA A 22 1.84 -7.31 -10.94
CA ALA A 22 1.24 -8.51 -10.40
C ALA A 22 -0.22 -8.26 -9.95
N GLN A 23 -1.15 -8.98 -10.58
CA GLN A 23 -2.48 -9.31 -10.05
C GLN A 23 -3.49 -8.16 -9.83
N ARG A 24 -3.90 -7.48 -10.91
CA ARG A 24 -5.04 -6.54 -10.86
C ARG A 24 -6.37 -7.17 -10.44
N GLU A 25 -6.60 -8.44 -10.74
CA GLU A 25 -7.91 -9.07 -10.47
C GLU A 25 -8.04 -9.57 -9.03
N ALA A 26 -7.01 -10.18 -8.44
CA ALA A 26 -7.04 -10.62 -7.03
C ALA A 26 -7.11 -9.45 -6.04
N ILE A 27 -6.60 -8.27 -6.43
CA ILE A 27 -6.65 -7.05 -5.62
C ILE A 27 -8.06 -6.45 -5.60
N LYS A 28 -8.83 -6.54 -6.68
CA LYS A 28 -10.18 -5.93 -6.76
C LYS A 28 -11.16 -6.57 -5.77
N GLU A 29 -11.21 -7.89 -5.71
CA GLU A 29 -12.12 -8.61 -4.80
C GLU A 29 -11.74 -8.35 -3.33
N LEU A 30 -10.44 -8.30 -3.01
CA LEU A 30 -9.96 -7.98 -1.66
C LEU A 30 -10.24 -6.51 -1.28
N GLN A 31 -10.25 -5.58 -2.25
CA GLN A 31 -10.51 -4.17 -2.03
C GLN A 31 -11.97 -3.87 -1.67
N GLU A 32 -12.94 -4.53 -2.30
CA GLU A 32 -14.36 -4.27 -2.02
C GLU A 32 -14.73 -4.62 -0.57
N ASP A 33 -14.25 -5.76 -0.08
CA ASP A 33 -14.43 -6.20 1.30
C ASP A 33 -13.67 -5.31 2.30
N ALA A 34 -12.44 -4.90 1.97
CA ALA A 34 -11.66 -3.99 2.82
C ALA A 34 -12.33 -2.61 2.96
N VAL A 35 -12.92 -2.06 1.90
CA VAL A 35 -13.63 -0.78 1.93
C VAL A 35 -14.90 -0.87 2.77
N ALA A 36 -15.64 -1.98 2.68
CA ALA A 36 -16.82 -2.19 3.51
C ALA A 36 -16.44 -2.28 5.01
N ARG A 37 -15.39 -3.03 5.35
CA ARG A 37 -14.85 -3.13 6.71
C ARG A 37 -14.38 -1.77 7.23
N PHE A 38 -13.65 -1.01 6.44
CA PHE A 38 -13.20 0.34 6.80
C PHE A 38 -14.36 1.32 7.04
N LYS A 39 -15.43 1.26 6.24
CA LYS A 39 -16.61 2.11 6.47
C LYS A 39 -17.35 1.78 7.76
N ALA A 40 -17.36 0.50 8.13
CA ALA A 40 -18.01 0.03 9.35
C ALA A 40 -17.19 0.40 10.59
N ASP A 41 -15.88 0.18 10.53
CA ASP A 41 -14.93 0.53 11.57
C ASP A 41 -13.58 0.92 10.94
N PRO A 42 -13.25 2.22 10.86
CA PRO A 42 -12.00 2.67 10.28
C PRO A 42 -10.79 2.36 11.16
N ASP A 43 -11.01 2.22 12.47
CA ASP A 43 -9.94 1.95 13.44
C ASP A 43 -9.54 0.47 13.42
N SER A 44 -10.44 -0.42 12.97
CA SER A 44 -10.14 -1.85 12.74
C SER A 44 -9.03 -2.09 11.70
N PHE A 45 -8.71 -1.12 10.84
CA PHE A 45 -7.60 -1.25 9.90
C PHE A 45 -6.23 -1.20 10.61
N PHE A 46 -6.17 -0.49 11.73
CA PHE A 46 -4.94 -0.36 12.49
C PHE A 46 -4.89 -1.47 13.53
N PRO A 47 -3.75 -2.18 13.64
CA PRO A 47 -3.56 -3.10 14.74
C PRO A 47 -3.67 -2.30 16.04
N ASP A 48 -4.50 -2.77 16.97
CA ASP A 48 -4.64 -2.13 18.27
C ASP A 48 -3.30 -2.27 19.02
N PRO A 49 -2.61 -1.14 19.32
CA PRO A 49 -1.30 -1.17 19.95
C PRO A 49 -1.34 -1.71 21.39
N THR A 50 -2.52 -1.93 21.96
CA THR A 50 -2.71 -2.56 23.27
C THR A 50 -2.78 -4.09 23.19
N GLN A 51 -3.06 -4.66 22.02
CA GLN A 51 -3.09 -6.12 21.78
C GLN A 51 -1.69 -6.74 21.71
N ASP A 52 -0.65 -5.94 21.43
CA ASP A 52 0.75 -6.41 21.42
C ASP A 52 1.30 -6.70 22.82
N LYS A 53 0.53 -6.44 23.88
CA LYS A 53 0.85 -6.89 25.24
C LYS A 53 0.29 -8.30 25.47
N LYS A 54 0.88 -9.29 24.82
CA LYS A 54 0.81 -10.67 25.30
C LYS A 54 1.88 -10.83 26.40
N PRO A 55 1.54 -11.36 27.60
CA PRO A 55 2.55 -11.69 28.59
C PRO A 55 3.52 -12.78 28.09
#